data_AF-A0A4W5PCI1-F1
#
_entry.id   AF-A0A4W5PCI1-F1
#
_cell.length_a   1.000
_cell.length_b   1.000
_cell.length_c   1.000
_cell.angle_alpha   90.00
_cell.angle_beta   90.00
_cell.angle_gamma   90.00
#
_symmetry.space_group_name_H-M   'P 1'
#
loop_
_entity.id
_entity.type
_entity.pdbx_description
1 polymer ?
#
loop_
_entity_poly.entity_id
_entity_poly.type
_entity_poly.pdbx_seq_one_letter_code
_entity_poly.pdbx_strand_id
1 'polypeptide(L)'
;MPSLRQSYTVTVPEESPATAFPFLKTDLRRKTPPMSRSMLMSTFVGLLINQAKNSKSPQGLVGLRNLGNTCFMNSILQCLSNTPDLRDYCLRNTHRTELNNNCRAKAALMEEFAKLTQTLWTSVSSEAISPSDFKTQIQRYAPKFVGYNQQDAQEFLHFLLDGLHNEVNRVTVRPRLPSEDIDHLPDNEKGKRMWNKYLEREDSKVVDLFVGQLKSSLTCSECGYCSTVFDPFWDLSLPIAKKGSGEVSLTDCMRLFTKEDVLDGDEKPTCYRCKTRQKCTKKFTIQKFPQILVLHLKRFSENRVRTSKLSTYVNFPLKELDMREFCSENSMNGVYNLYAVSNHSGNTLGGHYTAYCRNPALGEWYSYNDSRYVMIP
;
A
#
# COMPACT_ATOMS: atom_id res chain seq x y z
N MET A 1 -35.19 11.98 17.08
CA MET A 1 -34.08 12.94 17.27
C MET A 1 -33.05 12.26 18.15
N PRO A 2 -32.01 11.65 17.54
CA PRO A 2 -30.67 12.26 17.57
C PRO A 2 -29.99 12.31 16.20
N SER A 3 -29.02 13.22 16.12
CA SER A 3 -28.40 13.80 14.93
C SER A 3 -27.33 12.95 14.25
N LEU A 4 -27.47 12.84 12.93
CA LEU A 4 -26.49 12.37 11.96
C LEU A 4 -25.16 13.16 12.03
N ARG A 5 -24.04 12.46 12.21
CA ARG A 5 -22.73 12.88 11.71
C ARG A 5 -22.43 12.03 10.48
N GLN A 6 -22.84 12.53 9.31
CA GLN A 6 -22.40 12.01 8.02
C GLN A 6 -21.16 12.80 7.58
N SER A 7 -20.10 12.05 7.32
CA SER A 7 -19.00 12.43 6.43
C SER A 7 -19.57 12.80 5.06
N TYR A 8 -19.30 14.01 4.58
CA TYR A 8 -19.70 14.43 3.24
C TYR A 8 -18.85 13.70 2.19
N THR A 9 -19.48 12.74 1.50
CA THR A 9 -19.11 12.31 0.14
C THR A 9 -20.39 12.44 -0.68
N VAL A 10 -20.36 13.24 -1.75
CA VAL A 10 -21.52 13.48 -2.62
C VAL A 10 -21.58 12.40 -3.70
N THR A 11 -22.62 11.55 -3.66
CA THR A 11 -23.05 10.74 -4.82
C THR A 11 -24.58 10.56 -4.79
N VAL A 12 -25.22 10.80 -5.94
CA VAL A 12 -26.67 10.72 -6.24
C VAL A 12 -27.02 9.27 -6.67
N PRO A 13 -28.26 8.77 -6.48
CA PRO A 13 -28.55 7.34 -6.34
C PRO A 13 -29.14 6.68 -7.60
N GLU A 14 -28.93 5.37 -7.75
CA GLU A 14 -29.83 4.48 -8.50
C GLU A 14 -29.97 3.11 -7.80
N GLU A 15 -31.16 2.54 -7.98
CA GLU A 15 -31.84 1.54 -7.14
C GLU A 15 -31.48 0.06 -7.42
N SER A 16 -31.89 -0.77 -6.47
CA SER A 16 -31.84 -2.25 -6.40
C SER A 16 -32.83 -2.98 -7.30
N PRO A 17 -32.62 -4.30 -7.52
CA PRO A 17 -33.55 -5.29 -6.93
C PRO A 17 -32.80 -6.51 -6.32
N ALA A 18 -33.17 -7.04 -5.15
CA ALA A 18 -34.16 -8.12 -4.89
C ALA A 18 -33.88 -9.40 -5.72
N THR A 19 -33.75 -10.63 -5.20
CA THR A 19 -34.59 -11.39 -4.26
C THR A 19 -33.88 -12.69 -3.78
N ALA A 20 -34.48 -13.31 -2.75
CA ALA A 20 -34.09 -14.52 -2.02
C ALA A 20 -34.28 -15.86 -2.77
N PHE A 21 -33.80 -16.97 -2.17
CA PHE A 21 -34.35 -18.36 -2.05
C PHE A 21 -33.23 -19.44 -2.00
N PRO A 22 -33.47 -20.71 -1.58
CA PRO A 22 -33.61 -21.15 -0.19
C PRO A 22 -32.70 -22.33 0.22
N PHE A 23 -32.77 -22.66 1.51
CA PHE A 23 -32.27 -23.85 2.21
C PHE A 23 -32.55 -25.20 1.50
N LEU A 24 -31.58 -26.12 1.53
CA LEU A 24 -31.83 -27.56 1.67
C LEU A 24 -30.76 -28.21 2.58
N LYS A 25 -31.22 -28.84 3.66
CA LYS A 25 -30.44 -29.71 4.57
C LYS A 25 -30.28 -31.09 3.96
N THR A 26 -29.17 -31.78 4.27
CA THR A 26 -29.15 -33.24 4.43
C THR A 26 -28.12 -33.63 5.49
N ASP A 27 -28.56 -34.54 6.37
CA ASP A 27 -27.92 -34.96 7.62
C ASP A 27 -26.86 -36.05 7.44
N LEU A 28 -25.79 -35.91 8.25
CA LEU A 28 -25.07 -36.92 9.04
C LEU A 28 -25.17 -38.41 8.67
N ARG A 29 -24.00 -39.08 8.54
CA ARG A 29 -23.58 -40.12 9.50
C ARG A 29 -22.11 -40.55 9.41
N ARG A 30 -21.52 -40.68 10.61
CA ARG A 30 -20.19 -41.18 10.99
C ARG A 30 -19.87 -42.60 10.50
N LYS A 31 -18.57 -42.91 10.41
CA LYS A 31 -17.92 -44.12 10.97
C LYS A 31 -16.38 -44.04 10.91
N THR A 32 -15.74 -43.98 12.08
CA THR A 32 -14.38 -44.51 12.42
C THR A 32 -14.56 -45.92 13.00
N PRO A 33 -13.55 -46.82 13.21
CA PRO A 33 -12.14 -46.57 13.61
C PRO A 33 -11.15 -47.71 13.13
N PRO A 34 -10.04 -48.14 13.82
CA PRO A 34 -8.99 -47.47 14.63
C PRO A 34 -7.51 -47.85 14.25
N MET A 35 -6.55 -47.20 14.97
CA MET A 35 -5.18 -47.62 15.36
C MET A 35 -4.04 -47.85 14.33
N SER A 36 -2.92 -47.12 14.50
CA SER A 36 -1.66 -47.71 15.02
C SER A 36 -0.61 -46.63 15.35
N ARG A 37 0.06 -46.80 16.49
CA ARG A 37 1.25 -46.06 16.94
C ARG A 37 2.48 -46.66 16.25
N SER A 38 3.35 -45.85 15.67
CA SER A 38 4.79 -46.10 15.76
C SER A 38 5.58 -44.80 15.85
N MET A 39 6.34 -44.71 16.94
CA MET A 39 7.48 -43.84 17.11
C MET A 39 8.55 -44.28 16.11
N LEU A 40 9.03 -43.38 15.26
CA LEU A 40 10.40 -43.43 14.76
C LEU A 40 10.95 -42.00 14.77
N MET A 41 11.63 -41.70 15.88
CA MET A 41 12.69 -40.70 15.91
C MET A 41 13.75 -41.13 14.89
N SER A 42 13.84 -40.41 13.77
CA SER A 42 15.04 -40.46 12.95
C SER A 42 15.78 -39.15 13.14
N THR A 43 16.76 -39.18 14.04
CA THR A 43 17.75 -38.14 14.24
C THR A 43 18.65 -38.13 13.00
N PHE A 44 18.24 -37.44 11.95
CA PHE A 44 19.13 -37.16 10.82
C PHE A 44 20.01 -35.97 11.19
N VAL A 45 21.24 -36.27 11.62
CA VAL A 45 22.35 -35.31 11.59
C VAL A 45 22.78 -35.19 10.13
N GLY A 46 22.17 -34.25 9.41
CA GLY A 46 22.62 -33.85 8.09
C GLY A 46 23.87 -32.99 8.22
N LEU A 47 25.03 -33.58 8.01
CA LEU A 47 26.30 -32.85 7.88
C LEU A 47 26.21 -31.88 6.68
N LEU A 48 26.39 -30.59 6.94
CA LEU A 48 26.49 -29.56 5.92
C LEU A 48 27.77 -29.78 5.11
N ILE A 49 27.63 -29.98 3.79
CA ILE A 49 28.75 -29.80 2.87
C ILE A 49 29.11 -28.32 2.91
N ASN A 50 30.26 -28.03 3.53
CA ASN A 50 30.93 -26.75 3.44
C ASN A 50 31.52 -26.62 2.02
N GLN A 51 30.76 -26.07 1.08
CA GLN A 51 31.32 -25.49 -0.13
C GLN A 51 31.38 -23.97 0.03
N ALA A 52 32.49 -23.51 0.60
CA ALA A 52 32.92 -22.15 0.46
C ALA A 52 33.31 -21.87 -1.01
N LYS A 53 32.32 -21.43 -1.78
CA LYS A 53 32.46 -20.42 -2.84
C LYS A 53 31.20 -19.57 -2.78
N ASN A 54 31.26 -18.45 -2.05
CA ASN A 54 30.22 -17.43 -2.06
C ASN A 54 30.31 -16.67 -3.41
N SER A 55 30.07 -17.36 -4.53
CA SER A 55 29.70 -16.69 -5.77
C SER A 55 28.26 -16.24 -5.55
N LYS A 56 28.05 -14.95 -5.30
CA LYS A 56 26.71 -14.35 -5.27
C LYS A 56 26.04 -14.63 -6.61
N SER A 57 25.26 -15.71 -6.72
CA SER A 57 24.41 -15.89 -7.89
C SER A 57 23.40 -14.74 -7.87
N PRO A 58 23.22 -14.02 -8.98
CA PRO A 58 22.33 -12.87 -9.02
C PRO A 58 20.87 -13.35 -8.91
N GLN A 59 20.36 -13.45 -7.68
CA GLN A 59 18.96 -13.77 -7.38
C GLN A 59 18.08 -12.53 -7.55
N GLY A 60 16.82 -12.73 -7.93
CA GLY A 60 15.85 -11.64 -8.13
C GLY A 60 16.02 -10.87 -9.44
N LEU A 61 16.90 -11.32 -10.34
CA LEU A 61 17.09 -10.73 -11.66
C LEU A 61 16.30 -11.51 -12.72
N VAL A 62 14.98 -11.30 -12.71
CA VAL A 62 14.05 -11.98 -13.64
C VAL A 62 13.00 -11.00 -14.14
N GLY A 63 12.73 -11.01 -15.45
CA GLY A 63 11.67 -10.22 -16.07
C GLY A 63 10.28 -10.86 -15.93
N LEU A 64 9.23 -10.07 -16.14
CA LEU A 64 7.84 -10.52 -16.15
C LEU A 64 7.23 -10.34 -17.55
N ARG A 65 6.66 -11.41 -18.11
CA ARG A 65 6.02 -11.36 -19.43
C ARG A 65 4.81 -10.43 -19.39
N ASN A 66 4.67 -9.57 -20.39
CA ASN A 66 3.48 -8.74 -20.56
C ASN A 66 2.33 -9.61 -21.11
N LEU A 67 1.21 -9.63 -20.40
CA LEU A 67 0.00 -10.40 -20.73
C LEU A 67 -1.06 -9.56 -21.47
N GLY A 68 -0.64 -8.49 -22.13
CA GLY A 68 -1.50 -7.51 -22.83
C GLY A 68 -1.80 -6.30 -21.96
N ASN A 69 -1.09 -5.18 -22.22
CA ASN A 69 -1.20 -3.91 -21.46
C ASN A 69 -1.02 -4.06 -19.94
N THR A 70 -0.24 -5.04 -19.50
CA THR A 70 -0.03 -5.35 -18.07
C THR A 70 1.28 -4.80 -17.50
N CYS A 71 1.96 -3.89 -18.20
CA CYS A 71 3.22 -3.31 -17.74
C CYS A 71 3.08 -2.54 -16.42
N PHE A 72 1.90 -1.94 -16.14
CA PHE A 72 1.59 -1.32 -14.85
C PHE A 72 1.70 -2.33 -13.69
N MET A 73 1.18 -3.55 -13.90
CA MET A 73 1.23 -4.65 -12.94
C MET A 73 2.67 -5.14 -12.78
N ASN A 74 3.38 -5.36 -13.89
CA ASN A 74 4.76 -5.81 -13.87
C ASN A 74 5.66 -4.84 -13.10
N SER A 75 5.51 -3.53 -13.34
CA SER A 75 6.29 -2.49 -12.65
C SER A 75 6.09 -2.56 -11.13
N ILE A 76 4.82 -2.62 -10.67
CA ILE A 76 4.52 -2.69 -9.24
C ILE A 76 5.00 -4.00 -8.61
N LEU A 77 4.83 -5.13 -9.30
CA LEU A 77 5.31 -6.43 -8.81
C LEU A 77 6.82 -6.44 -8.64
N GLN A 78 7.59 -5.83 -9.57
CA GLN A 78 9.04 -5.72 -9.43
C GLN A 78 9.44 -4.84 -8.23
N CYS A 79 8.76 -3.72 -8.03
CA CYS A 79 8.98 -2.85 -6.86
C CYS A 79 8.69 -3.58 -5.54
N LEU A 80 7.55 -4.26 -5.44
CA LEU A 80 7.15 -5.00 -4.23
C LEU A 80 8.06 -6.21 -3.98
N SER A 81 8.45 -6.93 -5.04
CA SER A 81 9.39 -8.06 -4.96
C SER A 81 10.77 -7.64 -4.42
N ASN A 82 11.20 -6.40 -4.68
CA ASN A 82 12.43 -5.83 -4.14
C ASN A 82 12.26 -5.17 -2.75
N THR A 83 11.07 -5.24 -2.13
CA THR A 83 10.84 -4.78 -0.76
C THR A 83 11.33 -5.85 0.22
N PRO A 84 12.47 -5.66 0.94
CA PRO A 84 13.17 -6.77 1.60
C PRO A 84 12.31 -7.56 2.59
N ASP A 85 11.62 -6.87 3.50
CA ASP A 85 10.82 -7.52 4.54
C ASP A 85 9.56 -8.22 3.99
N LEU A 86 8.96 -7.67 2.94
CA LEU A 86 7.81 -8.30 2.27
C LEU A 86 8.26 -9.54 1.50
N ARG A 87 9.36 -9.43 0.75
CA ARG A 87 10.00 -10.54 0.05
C ARG A 87 10.34 -11.66 1.02
N ASP A 88 11.04 -11.35 2.10
CA ASP A 88 11.49 -12.36 3.07
C ASP A 88 10.32 -13.02 3.80
N TYR A 89 9.20 -12.31 3.96
CA TYR A 89 7.95 -12.86 4.47
C TYR A 89 7.31 -13.86 3.50
N CYS A 90 7.39 -13.62 2.19
CA CYS A 90 7.01 -14.59 1.16
C CYS A 90 7.97 -15.79 1.09
N LEU A 91 9.29 -15.55 1.04
CA LEU A 91 10.31 -16.59 0.91
C LEU A 91 10.33 -17.57 2.10
N ARG A 92 10.14 -17.06 3.32
CA ARG A 92 10.09 -17.89 4.54
C ARG A 92 8.75 -18.57 4.78
N ASN A 93 7.77 -18.38 3.88
CA ASN A 93 6.41 -18.88 4.02
C ASN A 93 5.69 -18.44 5.32
N THR A 94 6.11 -17.34 5.94
CA THR A 94 5.51 -16.82 7.19
C THR A 94 4.04 -16.45 7.01
N HIS A 95 3.66 -16.00 5.81
CA HIS A 95 2.26 -15.76 5.43
C HIS A 95 1.35 -16.97 5.70
N ARG A 96 1.83 -18.20 5.47
CA ARG A 96 1.01 -19.41 5.67
C ARG A 96 0.60 -19.61 7.12
N THR A 97 1.43 -19.21 8.08
CA THR A 97 1.09 -19.30 9.50
C THR A 97 -0.07 -18.37 9.85
N GLU A 98 -0.08 -17.16 9.28
CA GLU A 98 -1.17 -16.19 9.47
C GLU A 98 -2.45 -16.65 8.76
N LEU A 99 -2.33 -17.24 7.57
CA LEU A 99 -3.46 -17.82 6.83
C LEU A 99 -4.09 -19.02 7.53
N ASN A 100 -3.27 -19.94 8.07
CA ASN A 100 -3.77 -21.15 8.74
C ASN A 100 -4.56 -20.85 10.02
N ASN A 101 -4.24 -19.73 10.69
CA ASN A 101 -5.00 -19.27 11.86
C ASN A 101 -6.35 -18.65 11.46
N ASN A 102 -6.56 -18.39 10.18
CA ASN A 102 -7.70 -17.66 9.64
C ASN A 102 -8.53 -18.57 8.71
N CYS A 103 -9.26 -19.53 9.28
CA CYS A 103 -10.02 -20.60 8.59
C CYS A 103 -11.08 -20.15 7.55
N ARG A 104 -11.20 -18.85 7.25
CA ARG A 104 -12.26 -18.28 6.38
C ARG A 104 -11.75 -17.59 5.11
N ALA A 105 -10.46 -17.25 5.00
CA ALA A 105 -9.98 -16.52 3.84
C ALA A 105 -9.67 -17.46 2.68
N LYS A 106 -10.33 -17.25 1.52
CA LYS A 106 -9.79 -17.73 0.24
C LYS A 106 -8.52 -16.92 -0.02
N ALA A 107 -7.39 -17.35 0.53
CA ALA A 107 -6.10 -16.64 0.51
C ALA A 107 -5.37 -16.74 -0.84
N ALA A 108 -6.14 -16.82 -1.93
CA ALA A 108 -5.61 -17.17 -3.23
C ALA A 108 -4.69 -16.06 -3.78
N LEU A 109 -4.97 -14.79 -3.47
CA LEU A 109 -4.15 -13.68 -3.96
C LEU A 109 -2.77 -13.66 -3.29
N MET A 110 -2.71 -13.78 -1.95
CA MET A 110 -1.47 -13.83 -1.19
C MET A 110 -0.66 -15.07 -1.53
N GLU A 111 -1.31 -16.23 -1.70
CA GLU A 111 -0.61 -17.45 -2.13
C GLU A 111 0.04 -17.28 -3.51
N GLU A 112 -0.69 -16.74 -4.50
CA GLU A 112 -0.12 -16.52 -5.84
C GLU A 112 0.93 -15.41 -5.85
N PHE A 113 0.76 -14.35 -5.06
CA PHE A 113 1.79 -13.32 -4.89
C PHE A 113 3.07 -13.88 -4.27
N ALA A 114 2.95 -14.73 -3.24
CA ALA A 114 4.08 -15.36 -2.58
C ALA A 114 4.77 -16.36 -3.51
N LYS A 115 4.02 -17.19 -4.26
CA LYS A 115 4.58 -18.11 -5.27
C LYS A 115 5.33 -17.36 -6.36
N LEU A 116 4.77 -16.25 -6.86
CA LEU A 116 5.43 -15.43 -7.87
C LEU A 116 6.72 -14.81 -7.33
N THR A 117 6.68 -14.26 -6.11
CA THR A 117 7.86 -13.70 -5.44
C THR A 117 8.93 -14.77 -5.23
N GLN A 118 8.56 -15.95 -4.74
CA GLN A 118 9.48 -17.09 -4.61
C GLN A 118 10.13 -17.42 -5.95
N THR A 119 9.33 -17.57 -7.01
CA THR A 119 9.85 -17.88 -8.35
C THR A 119 10.82 -16.81 -8.85
N LEU A 120 10.53 -15.51 -8.66
CA LEU A 120 11.43 -14.42 -9.04
C LEU A 120 12.79 -14.49 -8.33
N TRP A 121 12.83 -14.93 -7.08
CA TRP A 121 14.04 -14.93 -6.24
C TRP A 121 14.77 -16.27 -6.16
N THR A 122 14.12 -17.37 -6.54
CA THR A 122 14.74 -18.72 -6.56
C THR A 122 15.00 -19.24 -7.97
N SER A 123 14.49 -18.57 -9.02
CA SER A 123 14.76 -18.99 -10.40
C SER A 123 16.26 -18.99 -10.68
N VAL A 124 16.74 -20.13 -11.18
CA VAL A 124 18.09 -20.27 -11.75
C VAL A 124 18.14 -19.80 -13.21
N SER A 125 16.97 -19.68 -13.85
CA SER A 125 16.83 -19.24 -15.23
C SER A 125 16.70 -17.72 -15.30
N SER A 126 17.35 -17.13 -16.32
CA SER A 126 17.20 -15.72 -16.69
C SER A 126 15.96 -15.47 -17.55
N GLU A 127 15.17 -16.51 -17.87
CA GLU A 127 13.95 -16.38 -18.67
C GLU A 127 12.85 -15.64 -17.92
N ALA A 128 12.07 -14.86 -18.67
CA ALA A 128 10.95 -14.13 -18.12
C ALA A 128 9.80 -15.05 -17.67
N ILE A 129 9.26 -14.77 -16.49
CA ILE A 129 8.16 -15.51 -15.87
C ILE A 129 6.81 -14.90 -16.29
N SER A 130 5.79 -15.74 -16.50
CA SER A 130 4.41 -15.30 -16.74
C SER A 130 3.66 -15.11 -15.42
N PRO A 131 3.18 -13.90 -15.07
CA PRO A 131 2.36 -13.68 -13.87
C PRO A 131 0.87 -13.99 -14.09
N SER A 132 0.52 -14.99 -14.93
CA SER A 132 -0.85 -15.25 -15.37
C SER A 132 -1.77 -15.74 -14.26
N ASP A 133 -1.26 -16.59 -13.36
CA ASP A 133 -2.04 -17.10 -12.23
C ASP A 133 -2.31 -15.99 -11.21
N PHE A 134 -1.30 -15.16 -10.94
CA PHE A 134 -1.47 -13.94 -10.15
C PHE A 134 -2.49 -12.97 -10.79
N LYS A 135 -2.39 -12.72 -12.11
CA LYS A 135 -3.35 -11.87 -12.85
C LYS A 135 -4.78 -12.38 -12.67
N THR A 136 -4.98 -13.69 -12.72
CA THR A 136 -6.29 -14.31 -12.48
C THR A 136 -6.84 -13.99 -11.10
N GLN A 137 -6.02 -14.07 -10.04
CA GLN A 137 -6.49 -13.80 -8.68
C GLN A 137 -6.75 -12.32 -8.43
N ILE A 138 -5.87 -11.41 -8.87
CA ILE A 138 -6.09 -9.98 -8.63
C ILE A 138 -7.32 -9.45 -9.38
N GLN A 139 -7.65 -10.02 -10.54
CA GLN A 139 -8.87 -9.70 -11.28
C GLN A 139 -10.14 -10.22 -10.61
N ARG A 140 -10.06 -11.34 -9.87
CA ARG A 140 -11.16 -11.84 -9.03
C ARG A 140 -11.39 -10.96 -7.81
N TYR A 141 -10.30 -10.48 -7.20
CA TYR A 141 -10.34 -9.57 -6.06
C TYR A 141 -10.87 -8.18 -6.47
N ALA A 142 -10.34 -7.64 -7.57
CA ALA A 142 -10.68 -6.32 -8.09
C ALA A 142 -11.08 -6.41 -9.58
N PRO A 143 -12.38 -6.62 -9.88
CA PRO A 143 -12.89 -6.82 -11.25
C PRO A 143 -12.56 -5.71 -12.25
N LYS A 144 -12.27 -4.49 -11.77
CA LYS A 144 -11.79 -3.37 -12.59
C LYS A 144 -10.52 -3.66 -13.40
N PHE A 145 -9.69 -4.63 -12.97
CA PHE A 145 -8.48 -5.02 -13.70
C PHE A 145 -8.74 -6.10 -14.74
N VAL A 146 -9.98 -6.59 -14.89
CA VAL A 146 -10.36 -7.57 -15.92
C VAL A 146 -10.07 -7.03 -17.32
N GLY A 147 -9.70 -7.92 -18.23
CA GLY A 147 -9.35 -7.58 -19.60
C GLY A 147 -7.88 -7.21 -19.79
N TYR A 148 -7.64 -6.30 -20.74
CA TYR A 148 -6.35 -5.94 -21.31
C TYR A 148 -6.23 -4.43 -21.55
N ASN A 149 -6.93 -3.62 -20.75
CA ASN A 149 -6.83 -2.17 -20.82
C ASN A 149 -5.60 -1.69 -20.02
N GLN A 150 -5.06 -0.53 -20.41
CA GLN A 150 -4.07 0.15 -19.61
C GLN A 150 -4.69 0.69 -18.32
N GLN A 151 -3.91 0.75 -17.25
CA GLN A 151 -4.38 1.10 -15.91
C GLN A 151 -3.36 1.98 -15.20
N ASP A 152 -3.81 2.68 -14.15
CA ASP A 152 -2.92 3.41 -13.27
C ASP A 152 -2.20 2.46 -12.29
N ALA A 153 -0.87 2.57 -12.23
CA ALA A 153 -0.04 1.69 -11.40
C ALA A 153 -0.20 1.96 -9.89
N GLN A 154 -0.47 3.21 -9.48
CA GLN A 154 -0.72 3.55 -8.08
C GLN A 154 -2.06 3.00 -7.63
N GLU A 155 -3.08 3.10 -8.49
CA GLU A 155 -4.36 2.51 -8.20
C GLU A 155 -4.26 0.97 -8.11
N PHE A 156 -3.49 0.33 -9.01
CA PHE A 156 -3.17 -1.10 -8.90
C PHE A 156 -2.45 -1.45 -7.59
N LEU A 157 -1.46 -0.66 -7.18
CA LEU A 157 -0.75 -0.86 -5.91
C LEU A 157 -1.71 -0.84 -4.72
N HIS A 158 -2.64 0.11 -4.66
CA HIS A 158 -3.63 0.20 -3.58
C HIS A 158 -4.48 -1.05 -3.47
N PHE A 159 -5.09 -1.49 -4.57
CA PHE A 159 -5.91 -2.71 -4.57
C PHE A 159 -5.10 -3.97 -4.24
N LEU A 160 -3.84 -4.04 -4.69
CA LEU A 160 -2.97 -5.16 -4.37
C LEU A 160 -2.63 -5.18 -2.87
N LEU A 161 -2.17 -4.07 -2.30
CA LEU A 161 -1.81 -4.00 -0.87
C LEU A 161 -3.02 -4.26 0.03
N ASP A 162 -4.19 -3.71 -0.30
CA ASP A 162 -5.44 -3.98 0.40
C ASP A 162 -5.85 -5.45 0.31
N GLY A 163 -5.77 -6.06 -0.88
CA GLY A 163 -6.07 -7.48 -1.07
C GLY A 163 -5.12 -8.40 -0.30
N LEU A 164 -3.81 -8.15 -0.37
CA LEU A 164 -2.82 -8.88 0.41
C LEU A 164 -3.08 -8.73 1.91
N HIS A 165 -3.36 -7.50 2.36
CA HIS A 165 -3.66 -7.22 3.75
C HIS A 165 -4.90 -7.97 4.24
N ASN A 166 -6.02 -7.87 3.53
CA ASN A 166 -7.28 -8.47 3.94
C ASN A 166 -7.17 -10.00 4.03
N GLU A 167 -6.38 -10.64 3.17
CA GLU A 167 -6.17 -12.10 3.24
C GLU A 167 -5.27 -12.52 4.41
N VAL A 168 -4.30 -11.71 4.84
CA VAL A 168 -3.41 -11.99 5.99
C VAL A 168 -3.73 -11.18 7.25
N ASN A 169 -4.90 -10.55 7.33
CA ASN A 169 -5.29 -9.77 8.49
C ASN A 169 -5.47 -10.69 9.71
N ARG A 170 -4.70 -10.44 10.77
CA ARG A 170 -4.71 -11.16 12.05
C ARG A 170 -6.02 -10.93 12.80
N VAL A 171 -6.70 -9.81 12.54
CA VAL A 171 -8.04 -9.53 13.06
C VAL A 171 -9.10 -10.26 12.22
N THR A 172 -9.69 -11.30 12.79
CA THR A 172 -10.71 -12.12 12.11
C THR A 172 -12.13 -11.58 12.26
N VAL A 173 -12.38 -10.79 13.29
CA VAL A 173 -13.67 -10.14 13.58
C VAL A 173 -13.42 -8.69 13.93
N ARG A 174 -13.83 -7.78 13.04
CA ARG A 174 -13.68 -6.33 13.28
C ARG A 174 -14.69 -5.89 14.35
N PRO A 175 -14.24 -5.39 15.52
CA PRO A 175 -15.15 -4.95 16.57
C PRO A 175 -15.94 -3.71 16.15
N ARG A 176 -17.16 -3.56 16.69
CA ARG A 176 -17.89 -2.29 16.63
C ARG A 176 -17.33 -1.39 17.73
N LEU A 177 -16.60 -0.35 17.34
CA LEU A 177 -15.99 0.57 18.28
C LEU A 177 -16.99 1.68 18.67
N PRO A 178 -17.20 1.94 19.98
CA PRO A 178 -18.00 3.06 20.42
C PRO A 178 -17.35 4.40 20.00
N SER A 179 -18.19 5.39 19.71
CA SER A 179 -17.72 6.77 19.54
C SER A 179 -17.31 7.32 20.91
N GLU A 180 -16.02 7.48 21.12
CA GLU A 180 -15.47 8.14 22.31
C GLU A 180 -15.15 9.59 21.97
N ASP A 181 -15.58 10.50 22.84
CA ASP A 181 -15.10 11.88 22.80
C ASP A 181 -13.68 11.92 23.37
N ILE A 182 -12.71 12.14 22.49
CA ILE A 182 -11.29 12.22 22.83
C ILE A 182 -10.72 13.61 22.55
N ASP A 183 -11.58 14.61 22.30
CA ASP A 183 -11.14 15.98 22.00
C ASP A 183 -10.53 16.70 23.21
N HIS A 184 -10.72 16.15 24.42
CA HIS A 184 -10.07 16.63 25.65
C HIS A 184 -8.62 16.13 25.81
N LEU A 185 -8.20 15.13 25.02
CA LEU A 185 -6.87 14.55 25.12
C LEU A 185 -5.84 15.37 24.33
N PRO A 186 -4.57 15.40 24.78
CA PRO A 186 -3.48 15.92 23.96
C PRO A 186 -3.36 15.17 22.63
N ASP A 187 -2.89 15.86 21.59
CA ASP A 187 -2.78 15.30 20.23
C ASP A 187 -1.98 13.99 20.17
N ASN A 188 -0.91 13.86 20.95
CA ASN A 188 -0.11 12.63 20.99
C ASN A 188 -0.91 11.43 21.49
N GLU A 189 -1.66 11.62 22.58
CA GLU A 189 -2.50 10.57 23.14
C GLU A 189 -3.67 10.23 22.21
N LYS A 190 -4.28 11.26 21.61
CA LYS A 190 -5.33 11.11 20.60
C LYS A 190 -4.82 10.31 19.39
N GLY A 191 -3.65 10.65 18.87
CA GLY A 191 -2.98 9.92 17.78
C GLY A 191 -2.72 8.46 18.12
N LYS A 192 -2.15 8.18 19.30
CA LYS A 192 -1.91 6.80 19.79
C LYS A 192 -3.21 6.01 19.95
N ARG A 193 -4.25 6.60 20.53
CA ARG A 193 -5.55 5.91 20.66
C ARG A 193 -6.20 5.62 19.32
N MET A 194 -6.17 6.57 18.39
CA MET A 194 -6.68 6.37 17.03
C MET A 194 -5.88 5.31 16.28
N TRP A 195 -4.56 5.24 16.51
CA TRP A 195 -3.71 4.19 15.95
C TRP A 195 -4.06 2.81 16.50
N ASN A 196 -4.23 2.68 17.81
CA ASN A 196 -4.63 1.41 18.42
C ASN A 196 -6.02 0.97 17.94
N LYS A 197 -6.99 1.89 17.83
CA LYS A 197 -8.32 1.60 17.24
C LYS A 197 -8.24 1.15 15.79
N TYR A 198 -7.29 1.66 15.02
CA TYR A 198 -7.02 1.19 13.67
C TYR A 198 -6.48 -0.25 13.69
N LEU A 199 -5.49 -0.54 14.53
CA LEU A 199 -4.88 -1.88 14.67
C LEU A 199 -5.85 -2.93 15.24
N GLU A 200 -6.86 -2.54 16.03
CA GLU A 200 -7.95 -3.43 16.47
C GLU A 200 -8.80 -3.97 15.31
N ARG A 201 -8.67 -3.38 14.10
CA ARG A 201 -9.41 -3.77 12.89
C ARG A 201 -8.49 -4.24 11.77
N GLU A 202 -7.33 -3.61 11.63
CA GLU A 202 -6.39 -3.82 10.54
C GLU A 202 -5.00 -4.14 11.11
N ASP A 203 -4.67 -5.43 11.22
CA ASP A 203 -3.38 -5.89 11.74
C ASP A 203 -2.81 -6.97 10.81
N SER A 204 -1.79 -6.64 10.02
CA SER A 204 -1.10 -7.62 9.18
C SER A 204 0.32 -7.21 8.89
N LYS A 205 1.11 -8.13 8.32
CA LYS A 205 2.48 -7.79 7.87
C LYS A 205 2.50 -6.63 6.87
N VAL A 206 1.44 -6.45 6.08
CA VAL A 206 1.35 -5.33 5.13
C VAL A 206 1.14 -4.01 5.87
N VAL A 207 0.34 -4.00 6.93
CA VAL A 207 0.15 -2.83 7.82
C VAL A 207 1.45 -2.46 8.50
N ASP A 208 2.17 -3.45 9.03
CA ASP A 208 3.47 -3.26 9.69
C ASP A 208 4.48 -2.51 8.81
N LEU A 209 4.44 -2.78 7.50
CA LEU A 209 5.40 -2.24 6.53
C LEU A 209 4.98 -0.88 5.95
N PHE A 210 3.75 -0.78 5.45
CA PHE A 210 3.37 0.33 4.57
C PHE A 210 2.55 1.41 5.25
N VAL A 211 1.96 1.14 6.43
CA VAL A 211 0.98 2.07 7.00
C VAL A 211 1.64 3.07 7.96
N GLY A 212 1.48 4.35 7.65
CA GLY A 212 1.78 5.47 8.54
C GLY A 212 0.50 6.11 9.06
N GLN A 213 0.64 7.21 9.81
CA GLN A 213 -0.47 8.00 10.31
C GLN A 213 -0.26 9.49 10.01
N LEU A 214 -1.23 10.12 9.36
CA LEU A 214 -1.31 11.57 9.16
C LEU A 214 -2.10 12.21 10.29
N LYS A 215 -1.70 13.42 10.68
CA LYS A 215 -2.48 14.34 11.50
C LYS A 215 -3.00 15.46 10.62
N SER A 216 -4.32 15.57 10.48
CA SER A 216 -5.02 16.69 9.88
C SER A 216 -5.47 17.66 10.97
N SER A 217 -4.97 18.89 10.94
CA SER A 217 -5.37 19.97 11.85
C SER A 217 -6.26 20.97 11.13
N LEU A 218 -7.41 21.31 11.69
CA LEU A 218 -8.35 22.29 11.15
C LEU A 218 -8.62 23.37 12.20
N THR A 219 -8.08 24.57 11.98
CA THR A 219 -8.14 25.68 12.93
C THR A 219 -9.15 26.73 12.48
N CYS A 220 -10.15 27.02 13.32
CA CYS A 220 -11.13 28.08 13.06
C CYS A 220 -10.51 29.45 13.28
N SER A 221 -10.61 30.34 12.29
CA SER A 221 -10.04 31.69 12.38
C SER A 221 -10.81 32.61 13.35
N GLU A 222 -12.10 32.33 13.63
CA GLU A 222 -12.91 33.15 14.53
C GLU A 222 -12.72 32.80 16.01
N CYS A 223 -12.82 31.51 16.38
CA CYS A 223 -12.77 31.07 17.78
C CYS A 223 -11.44 30.42 18.19
N GLY A 224 -10.49 30.26 17.27
CA GLY A 224 -9.20 29.63 17.51
C GLY A 224 -9.25 28.12 17.79
N TYR A 225 -10.43 27.48 17.78
CA TYR A 225 -10.55 26.05 18.01
C TYR A 225 -9.84 25.26 16.91
N CYS A 226 -8.89 24.41 17.30
CA CYS A 226 -8.20 23.48 16.43
C CYS A 226 -8.78 22.07 16.62
N SER A 227 -9.39 21.53 15.57
CA SER A 227 -9.83 20.13 15.53
C SER A 227 -8.75 19.28 14.86
N THR A 228 -8.38 18.17 15.49
CA THR A 228 -7.37 17.24 14.96
C THR A 228 -7.99 15.88 14.62
N VAL A 229 -7.60 15.32 13.47
CA VAL A 229 -8.01 13.99 13.00
C VAL A 229 -6.75 13.22 12.64
N PHE A 230 -6.74 11.92 12.95
CA PHE A 230 -5.60 11.04 12.74
C PHE A 230 -5.99 9.90 11.81
N ASP A 231 -5.47 9.94 10.59
CA ASP A 231 -5.87 9.02 9.53
C ASP A 231 -4.69 8.13 9.11
N PRO A 232 -4.89 6.80 9.01
CA PRO A 232 -3.87 5.92 8.45
C PRO A 232 -3.66 6.20 6.97
N PHE A 233 -2.43 6.04 6.48
CA PHE A 233 -2.11 6.14 5.05
C PHE A 233 -1.17 5.03 4.61
N TRP A 234 -1.33 4.55 3.38
CA TRP A 234 -0.52 3.48 2.77
C TRP A 234 0.51 4.05 1.77
N ASP A 235 0.20 5.22 1.21
CA ASP A 235 1.07 6.05 0.40
C ASP A 235 0.74 7.53 0.63
N LEU A 236 1.61 8.42 0.13
CA LEU A 236 1.33 9.84 0.06
C LEU A 236 1.26 10.27 -1.41
N SER A 237 0.09 10.74 -1.82
CA SER A 237 -0.14 11.27 -3.16
C SER A 237 0.16 12.78 -3.20
N LEU A 238 1.36 13.12 -3.65
CA LEU A 238 1.93 14.47 -3.60
C LEU A 238 1.54 15.30 -4.82
N PRO A 239 1.00 16.52 -4.64
CA PRO A 239 0.90 17.48 -5.72
C PRO A 239 2.30 17.89 -6.20
N ILE A 240 2.45 18.12 -7.51
CA ILE A 240 3.72 18.58 -8.08
C ILE A 240 3.79 20.10 -7.94
N ALA A 241 4.80 20.59 -7.21
CA ALA A 241 5.03 22.00 -7.05
C ALA A 241 5.35 22.68 -8.40
N LYS A 242 4.91 23.94 -8.54
CA LYS A 242 5.26 24.79 -9.69
C LYS A 242 6.26 25.84 -9.21
N LYS A 243 7.42 25.91 -9.84
CA LYS A 243 8.43 26.95 -9.58
C LYS A 243 8.61 27.84 -10.80
N GLY A 244 8.79 29.14 -10.57
CA GLY A 244 9.11 30.11 -11.62
C GLY A 244 10.58 30.08 -12.05
N SER A 245 11.47 29.59 -11.18
CA SER A 245 12.89 29.37 -11.45
C SER A 245 13.43 28.18 -10.64
N GLY A 246 14.44 27.50 -11.17
CA GLY A 246 15.07 26.33 -10.54
C GLY A 246 14.29 25.01 -10.73
N GLU A 247 14.92 23.91 -10.32
CA GLU A 247 14.32 22.57 -10.41
C GLU A 247 13.33 22.33 -9.25
N VAL A 248 12.28 21.57 -9.54
CA VAL A 248 11.33 21.08 -8.54
C VAL A 248 11.95 19.86 -7.85
N SER A 249 11.99 19.87 -6.51
CA SER A 249 12.44 18.75 -5.69
C SER A 249 11.26 18.02 -5.05
N LEU A 250 11.50 16.79 -4.60
CA LEU A 250 10.54 16.02 -3.81
C LEU A 250 10.15 16.74 -2.52
N THR A 251 11.12 17.41 -1.88
CA THR A 251 10.89 18.24 -0.71
C THR A 251 9.93 19.38 -1.00
N ASP A 252 9.98 20.01 -2.19
CA ASP A 252 9.00 21.03 -2.58
C ASP A 252 7.58 20.45 -2.70
N CYS A 253 7.44 19.25 -3.28
CA CYS A 253 6.16 18.56 -3.39
C CYS A 253 5.60 18.18 -2.01
N MET A 254 6.46 17.74 -1.09
CA MET A 254 6.08 17.46 0.30
C MET A 254 5.67 18.72 1.05
N ARG A 255 6.41 19.84 0.89
CA ARG A 255 6.03 21.14 1.47
C ARG A 255 4.69 21.63 0.94
N LEU A 256 4.40 21.40 -0.35
CA LEU A 256 3.09 21.71 -0.92
C LEU A 256 1.99 20.82 -0.33
N PHE A 257 2.27 19.53 -0.10
CA PHE A 257 1.33 18.59 0.53
C PHE A 257 1.02 18.96 1.99
N THR A 258 2.02 19.40 2.77
CA THR A 258 1.88 19.78 4.18
C THR A 258 1.64 21.29 4.37
N LYS A 259 1.42 22.03 3.29
CA LYS A 259 1.15 23.46 3.34
C LYS A 259 -0.14 23.70 4.12
N GLU A 260 -0.19 24.83 4.82
CA GLU A 260 -1.43 25.32 5.39
C GLU A 260 -2.33 25.88 4.27
N ASP A 261 -3.49 25.28 4.11
CA ASP A 261 -4.51 25.66 3.14
C ASP A 261 -5.63 26.43 3.82
N VAL A 262 -5.96 27.60 3.28
CA VAL A 262 -7.03 28.45 3.79
C VAL A 262 -8.35 28.04 3.12
N LEU A 263 -9.31 27.56 3.92
CA LEU A 263 -10.66 27.22 3.49
C LEU A 263 -11.58 28.41 3.75
N ASP A 264 -11.95 29.10 2.67
CA ASP A 264 -12.76 30.34 2.69
C ASP A 264 -13.81 30.30 1.56
N GLY A 265 -14.67 31.31 1.47
CA GLY A 265 -15.74 31.38 0.48
C GLY A 265 -16.64 30.14 0.49
N ASP A 266 -16.76 29.48 -0.67
CA ASP A 266 -17.58 28.28 -0.87
C ASP A 266 -17.04 27.04 -0.16
N GLU A 267 -15.74 27.03 0.21
CA GLU A 267 -15.08 25.91 0.86
C GLU A 267 -15.13 25.99 2.39
N LYS A 268 -15.73 27.04 2.98
CA LYS A 268 -15.84 27.22 4.44
C LYS A 268 -16.46 26.00 5.12
N PRO A 269 -15.75 25.32 6.03
CA PRO A 269 -16.34 24.26 6.83
C PRO A 269 -17.21 24.83 7.97
N THR A 270 -18.12 24.01 8.50
CA THR A 270 -18.89 24.36 9.70
C THR A 270 -18.04 24.13 10.95
N CYS A 271 -17.74 25.20 11.70
CA CYS A 271 -16.98 25.08 12.94
C CYS A 271 -17.82 24.41 14.04
N TYR A 272 -17.26 23.41 14.72
CA TYR A 272 -17.93 22.70 15.80
C TYR A 272 -18.26 23.61 16.99
N ARG A 273 -17.45 24.62 17.31
CA ARG A 273 -17.72 25.55 18.42
C ARG A 273 -18.66 26.70 18.02
N CYS A 274 -18.42 27.33 16.87
CA CYS A 274 -19.25 28.45 16.40
C CYS A 274 -20.63 28.02 15.88
N LYS A 275 -20.80 26.74 15.51
CA LYS A 275 -22.01 26.17 14.89
C LYS A 275 -22.41 26.83 13.56
N THR A 276 -21.50 27.56 12.94
CA THR A 276 -21.69 28.28 11.66
C THR A 276 -20.52 28.00 10.73
N ARG A 277 -20.70 28.29 9.43
CA ARG A 277 -19.63 28.18 8.42
C ARG A 277 -18.58 29.25 8.67
N GLN A 278 -17.34 28.84 8.89
CA GLN A 278 -16.25 29.73 9.24
C GLN A 278 -15.07 29.56 8.31
N LYS A 279 -14.29 30.63 8.18
CA LYS A 279 -12.95 30.53 7.60
C LYS A 279 -12.09 29.68 8.52
N CYS A 280 -11.42 28.69 7.94
CA CYS A 280 -10.53 27.80 8.68
C CYS A 280 -9.23 27.60 7.93
N THR A 281 -8.16 27.23 8.65
CA THR A 281 -6.93 26.76 8.03
C THR A 281 -6.74 25.26 8.27
N LYS A 282 -6.42 24.52 7.22
CA LYS A 282 -6.19 23.08 7.23
C LYS A 282 -4.71 22.79 6.99
N LYS A 283 -4.13 21.91 7.80
CA LYS A 283 -2.72 21.51 7.65
C LYS A 283 -2.55 20.02 7.89
N PHE A 284 -1.72 19.38 7.07
CA PHE A 284 -1.28 18.01 7.28
C PHE A 284 0.13 17.97 7.88
N THR A 285 0.34 16.99 8.76
CA THR A 285 1.64 16.63 9.35
C THR A 285 1.69 15.11 9.50
N ILE A 286 2.87 14.51 9.50
CA ILE A 286 3.03 13.06 9.66
C ILE A 286 3.17 12.75 11.16
N GLN A 287 2.19 12.05 11.73
CA GLN A 287 2.21 11.62 13.13
C GLN A 287 3.07 10.37 13.33
N LYS A 288 2.98 9.42 12.38
CA LYS A 288 3.74 8.17 12.39
C LYS A 288 4.24 7.86 11.00
N PHE A 289 5.54 7.64 10.88
CA PHE A 289 6.19 7.19 9.65
C PHE A 289 6.05 5.66 9.48
N PRO A 290 5.76 5.18 8.25
CA PRO A 290 5.81 3.75 7.93
C PRO A 290 7.25 3.26 7.79
N GLN A 291 7.46 1.95 7.85
CA GLN A 291 8.78 1.36 7.55
C GLN A 291 9.14 1.52 6.07
N ILE A 292 8.14 1.34 5.19
CA ILE A 292 8.24 1.53 3.74
C ILE A 292 7.34 2.70 3.37
N LEU A 293 7.95 3.81 2.97
CA LEU A 293 7.23 5.01 2.54
C LEU A 293 7.04 4.99 1.02
N VAL A 294 5.79 4.91 0.59
CA VAL A 294 5.42 5.03 -0.83
C VAL A 294 5.02 6.47 -1.13
N LEU A 295 5.72 7.11 -2.07
CA LEU A 295 5.44 8.47 -2.52
C LEU A 295 4.94 8.43 -3.97
N HIS A 296 3.69 8.80 -4.16
CA HIS A 296 3.07 8.93 -5.48
C HIS A 296 3.10 10.40 -5.92
N LEU A 297 3.65 10.69 -7.10
CA LEU A 297 3.58 12.03 -7.69
C LEU A 297 2.31 12.14 -8.54
N LYS A 298 1.40 13.05 -8.19
CA LYS A 298 0.13 13.31 -8.90
C LYS A 298 0.37 13.92 -10.28
N ARG A 299 0.84 13.11 -11.22
CA ARG A 299 1.17 13.53 -12.59
C ARG A 299 -0.06 13.62 -13.49
N PHE A 300 -1.11 12.87 -13.19
CA PHE A 300 -2.33 12.87 -13.98
C PHE A 300 -3.30 13.89 -13.38
N SER A 301 -3.63 14.91 -14.17
CA SER A 301 -4.62 15.93 -13.80
C SER A 301 -5.89 15.69 -14.60
N GLU A 302 -6.99 15.50 -13.88
CA GLU A 302 -8.34 15.49 -14.43
C GLU A 302 -8.90 16.92 -14.44
N ASN A 303 -8.67 17.65 -15.51
CA ASN A 303 -9.46 18.85 -15.78
C ASN A 303 -10.72 18.45 -16.55
N ARG A 304 -11.84 19.12 -16.28
CA ARG A 304 -13.17 18.84 -16.88
C ARG A 304 -13.21 18.76 -18.41
N VAL A 305 -12.20 19.28 -19.10
CA VAL A 305 -12.13 19.35 -20.58
C VAL A 305 -11.08 18.41 -21.17
N ARG A 306 -9.95 18.17 -20.50
CA ARG A 306 -8.85 17.35 -21.02
C ARG A 306 -7.98 16.83 -19.88
N THR A 307 -7.73 15.53 -19.88
CA THR A 307 -6.70 14.91 -19.04
C THR A 307 -5.32 15.24 -19.58
N SER A 308 -4.40 15.61 -18.69
CA SER A 308 -3.01 15.89 -19.06
C SER A 308 -2.04 15.26 -18.07
N LYS A 309 -0.85 14.89 -18.57
CA LYS A 309 0.25 14.35 -17.76
C LYS A 309 1.29 15.44 -17.52
N LEU A 310 1.60 15.70 -16.25
CA LEU A 310 2.67 16.58 -15.83
C LEU A 310 4.02 15.87 -16.03
N SER A 311 4.79 16.36 -17.00
CA SER A 311 6.14 15.89 -17.33
C SER A 311 7.24 16.57 -16.50
N THR A 312 6.88 17.43 -15.54
CA THR A 312 7.82 18.13 -14.65
C THR A 312 8.82 17.17 -14.04
N TYR A 313 10.11 17.42 -14.25
CA TYR A 313 11.17 16.71 -13.55
C TYR A 313 11.09 17.04 -12.06
N VAL A 314 11.09 16.00 -11.23
CA VAL A 314 11.08 16.13 -9.76
C VAL A 314 12.34 15.46 -9.26
N ASN A 315 13.28 16.25 -8.75
CA ASN A 315 14.53 15.77 -8.19
C ASN A 315 14.27 15.10 -6.83
N PHE A 316 14.66 13.84 -6.65
CA PHE A 316 14.54 13.11 -5.40
C PHE A 316 15.87 12.43 -5.05
N PRO A 317 16.28 12.43 -3.76
CA PRO A 317 17.54 11.81 -3.36
C PRO A 317 17.42 10.28 -3.34
N LEU A 318 18.52 9.59 -3.71
CA LEU A 318 18.59 8.12 -3.63
C LEU A 318 18.87 7.62 -2.21
N LYS A 319 19.53 8.44 -1.38
CA LYS A 319 19.89 8.12 0.00
C LYS A 319 19.57 9.30 0.90
N GLU A 320 19.33 9.00 2.17
CA GLU A 320 19.18 9.97 3.24
C GLU A 320 18.11 11.04 2.97
N LEU A 321 16.97 10.63 2.38
CA LEU A 321 15.78 11.48 2.28
C LEU A 321 15.27 11.79 3.69
N ASP A 322 15.50 13.01 4.16
CA ASP A 322 15.05 13.47 5.47
C ASP A 322 13.62 14.02 5.41
N MET A 323 12.69 13.33 6.08
CA MET A 323 11.28 13.68 6.17
C MET A 323 10.92 14.31 7.51
N ARG A 324 11.89 14.50 8.42
CA ARG A 324 11.64 14.96 9.80
C ARG A 324 10.99 16.34 9.85
N GLU A 325 11.26 17.22 8.87
CA GLU A 325 10.62 18.54 8.78
C GLU A 325 9.08 18.47 8.62
N PHE A 326 8.53 17.33 8.21
CA PHE A 326 7.10 17.11 8.00
C PHE A 326 6.41 16.40 9.17
N CYS A 327 7.15 16.05 10.23
CA CYS A 327 6.61 15.31 11.36
C CYS A 327 5.86 16.22 12.34
N SER A 328 4.79 15.70 12.97
CA SER A 328 4.05 16.41 14.01
C SER A 328 4.87 16.64 15.29
N GLU A 329 5.81 15.74 15.58
CA GLU A 329 6.69 15.75 16.75
C GLU A 329 8.11 15.37 16.32
N ASN A 330 9.13 15.67 17.13
CA ASN A 330 10.51 15.27 16.85
C ASN A 330 10.65 13.74 16.92
N SER A 331 10.35 13.07 15.80
CA SER A 331 10.61 11.63 15.61
C SER A 331 12.05 11.43 15.16
N MET A 332 12.78 10.52 15.82
CA MET A 332 14.09 10.05 15.36
C MET A 332 13.98 9.22 14.07
N ASN A 333 12.78 8.69 13.78
CA ASN A 333 12.47 7.90 12.60
C ASN A 333 11.90 8.82 11.51
N GLY A 334 12.54 8.88 10.35
CA GLY A 334 12.10 9.73 9.23
C GLY A 334 13.13 9.92 8.12
N VAL A 335 14.22 9.15 8.11
CA VAL A 335 15.25 9.21 7.07
C VAL A 335 15.14 7.94 6.21
N TYR A 336 15.02 8.09 4.90
CA TYR A 336 14.76 6.99 3.98
C TYR A 336 15.82 6.88 2.87
N ASN A 337 16.06 5.64 2.44
CA ASN A 337 16.85 5.35 1.23
C ASN A 337 15.91 4.78 0.16
N LEU A 338 16.06 5.25 -1.08
CA LEU A 338 15.30 4.76 -2.20
C LEU A 338 15.77 3.35 -2.59
N TYR A 339 14.82 2.46 -2.88
CA TYR A 339 15.12 1.12 -3.38
C TYR A 339 14.31 0.72 -4.61
N ALA A 340 13.23 1.43 -4.94
CA ALA A 340 12.40 1.12 -6.10
C ALA A 340 11.70 2.37 -6.66
N VAL A 341 11.48 2.40 -7.98
CA VAL A 341 10.74 3.44 -8.70
C VAL A 341 9.89 2.79 -9.78
N SER A 342 8.58 3.09 -9.79
CA SER A 342 7.70 2.79 -10.93
C SER A 342 7.69 3.99 -11.88
N ASN A 343 8.22 3.81 -13.07
CA ASN A 343 8.32 4.84 -14.11
C ASN A 343 7.18 4.69 -15.11
N HIS A 344 6.70 5.82 -15.64
CA HIS A 344 5.70 5.83 -16.71
C HIS A 344 6.17 6.71 -17.88
N SER A 345 6.25 6.14 -19.07
CA SER A 345 6.46 6.86 -20.34
C SER A 345 5.16 6.91 -21.13
N GLY A 346 4.90 7.98 -21.88
CA GLY A 346 3.64 8.19 -22.60
C GLY A 346 2.75 9.26 -21.97
N ASN A 347 1.46 9.27 -22.33
CA ASN A 347 0.47 10.30 -21.97
C ASN A 347 -0.70 9.71 -21.14
N THR A 348 -1.83 10.42 -21.04
CA THR A 348 -2.99 9.98 -20.23
C THR A 348 -3.87 8.94 -20.92
N LEU A 349 -3.81 8.84 -22.26
CA LEU A 349 -4.59 7.90 -23.07
C LEU A 349 -3.83 6.61 -23.35
N GLY A 350 -2.49 6.69 -23.31
CA GLY A 350 -1.69 5.50 -23.19
C GLY A 350 -0.20 5.73 -23.00
N GLY A 351 0.44 4.69 -22.51
CA GLY A 351 1.86 4.69 -22.18
C GLY A 351 2.39 3.32 -21.81
N HIS A 352 3.54 3.32 -21.16
CA HIS A 352 4.26 2.11 -20.78
C HIS A 352 4.94 2.30 -19.42
N TYR A 353 4.80 1.30 -18.56
CA TYR A 353 5.42 1.30 -17.23
C TYR A 353 6.69 0.44 -17.22
N THR A 354 7.70 0.90 -16.48
CA THR A 354 8.93 0.15 -16.18
C THR A 354 9.30 0.36 -14.72
N ALA A 355 10.07 -0.56 -14.12
CA ALA A 355 10.55 -0.39 -12.75
C ALA A 355 12.05 -0.23 -12.71
N TYR A 356 12.56 0.64 -11.84
CA TYR A 356 13.95 0.64 -11.41
C TYR A 356 13.99 0.10 -9.99
N CYS A 357 14.76 -0.96 -9.75
CA CYS A 357 14.88 -1.53 -8.41
C CYS A 357 16.36 -1.73 -8.06
N ARG A 358 16.71 -1.41 -6.81
CA ARG A 358 18.02 -1.69 -6.25
C ARG A 358 18.01 -3.12 -5.70
N ASN A 359 18.82 -4.00 -6.29
CA ASN A 359 18.91 -5.38 -5.84
C ASN A 359 19.50 -5.40 -4.41
N PRO A 360 18.82 -5.94 -3.39
CA PRO A 360 19.29 -5.89 -2.01
C PRO A 360 20.58 -6.68 -1.74
N ALA A 361 20.89 -7.71 -2.54
CA ALA A 361 22.07 -8.55 -2.36
C ALA A 361 23.33 -8.00 -3.07
N LEU A 362 23.12 -7.38 -4.22
CA LEU A 362 24.19 -6.79 -5.05
C LEU A 362 24.43 -5.31 -4.72
N GLY A 363 23.39 -4.58 -4.31
CA GLY A 363 23.44 -3.15 -4.03
C GLY A 363 23.39 -2.26 -5.27
N GLU A 364 23.28 -2.85 -6.46
CA GLU A 364 23.22 -2.23 -7.78
C GLU A 364 21.77 -2.00 -8.23
N TRP A 365 21.58 -1.06 -9.16
CA TRP A 365 20.28 -0.76 -9.76
C TRP A 365 20.05 -1.53 -11.05
N TYR A 366 18.81 -1.96 -11.24
CA TYR A 366 18.38 -2.66 -12.44
C TYR A 366 17.08 -2.03 -12.94
N SER A 367 17.00 -1.82 -14.25
CA SER A 367 15.76 -1.52 -14.96
C SER A 367 15.06 -2.80 -15.37
N TYR A 368 13.80 -2.93 -15.00
CA TYR A 368 12.90 -4.01 -15.40
C TYR A 368 11.86 -3.44 -16.36
N ASN A 369 11.89 -3.93 -17.59
CA ASN A 369 10.99 -3.58 -18.66
C ASN A 369 10.33 -4.87 -19.18
N ASP A 370 9.22 -5.23 -18.56
CA ASP A 370 8.54 -6.50 -18.76
C ASP A 370 9.53 -7.68 -18.69
N SER A 371 9.68 -8.43 -19.78
CA SER A 371 10.49 -9.63 -19.86
C SER A 371 12.00 -9.38 -19.76
N ARG A 372 12.44 -8.13 -19.85
CA ARG A 372 13.85 -7.77 -19.88
C ARG A 372 14.24 -7.04 -18.61
N TYR A 373 15.43 -7.33 -18.11
CA TYR A 373 16.09 -6.53 -17.10
C TYR A 373 17.49 -6.13 -17.59
N VAL A 374 17.95 -4.95 -17.19
CA VAL A 374 19.28 -4.43 -17.54
C VAL A 374 19.83 -3.69 -16.33
N MET A 375 21.10 -3.87 -16.01
CA MET A 375 21.78 -3.07 -14.98
C MET A 375 21.80 -1.59 -15.41
N ILE A 376 21.52 -0.68 -14.48
CA ILE A 376 21.57 0.77 -14.71
C ILE A 376 22.51 1.42 -13.69
N PRO A 377 23.23 2.49 -14.08
CA PRO A 377 24.16 3.19 -13.19
C PRO A 377 23.48 3.89 -12.01
#